data_AF-A0A3D3XZQ6-F1
#
_entry.id   AF-A0A3D3XZQ6-F1
#
_cell.length_a   1.000
_cell.length_b   1.000
_cell.length_c   1.000
_cell.angle_alpha   90.00
_cell.angle_beta   90.00
_cell.angle_gamma   90.00
#
_symmetry.space_group_name_H-M   'P 1'
#
loop_
_entity.id
_entity.type
_entity.pdbx_description
1 polymer ?
#
loop_
_entity_poly.entity_id
_entity_poly.type
_entity_poly.pdbx_seq_one_letter_code
_entity_poly.pdbx_strand_id
1 'polypeptide(L)'
;LKTLVRDRQLVALDNQLLFEAERAPGGNLKVGDRVNVVRISSFLGNRFQLTGPNRRPVNANRIQCERVKEELNPQNRNRCLLLGHSVELENN
;
A
#
# COMPACT_ATOMS: atom_id res chain seq x y z
N LEU A 1 -12.66 -12.13 22.07
CA LEU A 1 -11.33 -11.82 21.52
C LEU A 1 -11.49 -11.03 20.22
N LYS A 2 -11.62 -9.69 20.33
CA LYS A 2 -11.70 -8.79 19.17
C LYS A 2 -10.26 -8.54 18.71
N THR A 3 -9.80 -9.34 17.76
CA THR A 3 -8.48 -9.20 17.16
C THR A 3 -8.42 -7.84 16.46
N LEU A 4 -7.77 -6.86 17.10
CA LEU A 4 -7.41 -5.60 16.46
C LEU A 4 -6.81 -5.92 15.09
N VAL A 5 -7.37 -5.32 14.05
CA VAL A 5 -6.73 -5.14 12.73
C VAL A 5 -5.40 -4.45 13.03
N ARG A 6 -4.35 -5.24 13.29
CA ARG A 6 -3.04 -4.78 13.77
C ARG A 6 -2.38 -3.95 12.66
N ASP A 7 -2.46 -2.63 12.76
CA ASP A 7 -1.55 -1.60 12.24
C ASP A 7 -0.97 -1.84 10.82
N ARG A 8 -1.75 -2.37 9.88
CA ARG A 8 -1.34 -2.46 8.48
C ARG A 8 -1.66 -1.14 7.79
N GLN A 9 -0.66 -0.51 7.20
CA GLN A 9 -0.81 0.76 6.49
C GLN A 9 -1.05 0.49 5.00
N LEU A 10 -2.01 1.21 4.41
CA LEU A 10 -2.12 1.32 2.95
C LEU A 10 -1.27 2.49 2.47
N VAL A 11 -0.46 2.24 1.45
CA VAL A 11 0.44 3.22 0.86
C VAL A 11 0.09 3.36 -0.62
N ALA A 12 -0.39 4.54 -0.99
CA ALA A 12 -0.62 4.92 -2.37
C ALA A 12 0.62 5.65 -2.90
N LEU A 13 1.19 5.18 -4.01
CA LEU A 13 2.31 5.83 -4.69
C LEU A 13 1.87 6.37 -6.03
N ASP A 14 2.21 7.63 -6.28
CA ASP A 14 1.85 8.42 -7.47
C ASP A 14 0.37 8.33 -7.84
N ASN A 15 -0.47 8.06 -6.83
CA ASN A 15 -1.89 7.79 -6.98
C ASN A 15 -2.29 6.65 -7.94
N GLN A 16 -1.34 5.76 -8.27
CA GLN A 16 -1.55 4.68 -9.24
C GLN A 16 -1.31 3.30 -8.65
N LEU A 17 -0.41 3.21 -7.68
CA LEU A 17 0.01 1.94 -7.10
C LEU A 17 -0.39 1.88 -5.63
N LEU A 18 -1.02 0.78 -5.23
CA LEU A 18 -1.43 0.58 -3.84
C LEU A 18 -0.69 -0.60 -3.21
N PHE A 19 -0.13 -0.38 -2.03
CA PHE A 19 0.58 -1.39 -1.26
C PHE A 19 -0.07 -1.54 0.12
N GLU A 20 -0.20 -2.78 0.59
CA GLU A 20 -0.52 -3.08 1.99
C GLU A 20 0.76 -3.47 2.71
N ALA A 21 1.19 -2.62 3.64
CA ALA A 21 2.37 -2.86 4.45
C ALA A 21 2.13 -3.99 5.46
N GLU A 22 3.15 -4.84 5.62
CA GLU A 22 3.25 -5.80 6.71
C GLU A 22 3.56 -5.05 8.02
N ARG A 23 3.21 -5.67 9.15
CA ARG A 23 3.37 -5.05 10.48
C ARG A 23 4.83 -4.70 10.74
N ALA A 24 5.13 -3.43 11.01
CA ALA A 24 6.45 -2.99 11.45
C ALA A 24 6.34 -2.02 12.66
N PRO A 25 7.02 -2.29 13.79
CA PRO A 25 6.92 -1.46 15.00
C PRO A 25 7.65 -0.10 14.93
N GLY A 26 7.90 0.46 13.75
CA GLY A 26 8.63 1.74 13.62
C GLY A 26 8.64 2.37 12.23
N GLY A 27 7.76 1.94 11.32
CA GLY A 27 7.84 2.25 9.90
C GLY A 27 6.61 2.96 9.32
N ASN A 28 5.88 3.75 10.11
CA ASN A 28 4.73 4.50 9.57
C ASN A 28 5.22 5.54 8.57
N LEU A 29 4.89 5.33 7.31
CA LEU A 29 5.12 6.27 6.22
C LEU A 29 4.09 7.39 6.33
N LYS A 30 4.46 8.62 6.00
CA LYS A 30 3.56 9.77 6.00
C LYS A 30 3.15 10.12 4.58
N VAL A 31 1.99 10.78 4.45
CA VAL A 31 1.60 11.40 3.18
C VAL A 31 2.67 12.41 2.79
N GLY A 32 3.12 12.35 1.53
CA GLY A 32 4.20 13.18 0.99
C GLY A 32 5.61 12.64 1.21
N ASP A 33 5.80 11.53 1.94
CA ASP A 33 7.12 10.90 2.04
C ASP A 33 7.58 10.39 0.66
N ARG A 34 8.85 10.65 0.31
CA ARG A 34 9.49 9.97 -0.82
C ARG A 34 9.80 8.53 -0.43
N VAL A 35 9.13 7.58 -1.08
CA VAL A 35 9.27 6.15 -0.77
C VAL A 35 10.07 5.45 -1.87
N ASN A 36 11.13 4.76 -1.49
CA ASN A 36 11.81 3.81 -2.37
C ASN A 36 11.12 2.44 -2.31
N VAL A 37 10.92 1.81 -3.46
CA VAL A 37 10.23 0.53 -3.59
C VAL A 37 11.15 -0.49 -4.24
N VAL A 38 11.44 -1.57 -3.51
CA VAL A 38 12.26 -2.68 -4.01
C VAL A 38 11.42 -3.94 -4.03
N ARG A 39 11.39 -4.64 -5.18
CA ARG A 39 10.78 -5.97 -5.26
C ARG A 39 11.73 -6.99 -4.64
N ILE A 40 11.26 -7.74 -3.63
CA ILE A 40 12.09 -8.69 -2.87
C ILE A 40 11.72 -10.16 -3.13
N SER A 41 10.53 -10.46 -3.66
CA SER A 41 10.17 -11.82 -4.07
C SER A 41 9.00 -11.81 -5.07
N SER A 42 8.94 -12.84 -5.91
CA SER A 42 7.82 -13.12 -6.83
C SER A 42 7.31 -14.56 -6.74
N PHE A 43 7.94 -15.42 -5.94
CA PHE A 43 7.72 -16.88 -5.97
C PHE A 43 6.39 -17.30 -5.33
N LEU A 44 5.91 -16.56 -4.32
CA LEU A 44 4.63 -16.78 -3.64
C LEU A 44 3.77 -15.51 -3.65
N GLY A 45 3.79 -14.80 -4.78
CA GLY A 45 3.19 -13.47 -4.94
C GLY A 45 4.24 -12.36 -4.96
N ASN A 46 3.82 -11.18 -5.44
CA ASN A 46 4.70 -10.03 -5.58
C ASN A 46 4.90 -9.35 -4.22
N ARG A 47 6.07 -9.57 -3.63
CA ARG A 47 6.46 -9.02 -2.33
C ARG A 47 7.46 -7.88 -2.53
N PHE A 48 7.25 -6.79 -1.83
CA PHE A 48 8.00 -5.55 -1.95
C PHE A 48 8.52 -5.11 -0.59
N GLN A 49 9.50 -4.22 -0.61
CA GLN A 49 10.01 -3.51 0.54
C GLN A 49 9.90 -2.01 0.25
N LEU A 50 9.23 -1.30 1.14
CA LEU A 50 9.01 0.15 1.10
C LEU A 50 9.95 0.81 2.10
N THR A 51 10.72 1.80 1.66
CA THR A 51 11.65 2.55 2.53
C THR A 51 11.39 4.05 2.38
N GLY A 52 10.88 4.66 3.45
CA GLY A 52 10.72 6.11 3.55
C GLY A 52 11.95 6.81 4.14
N PRO A 53 11.98 8.15 4.13
CA PRO A 53 13.13 8.93 4.60
C PRO A 53 13.32 8.75 6.10
N ASN A 54 14.53 8.34 6.53
CA ASN A 54 14.86 8.07 7.93
C ASN A 54 13.94 7.01 8.61
N ARG A 55 13.31 6.12 7.83
CA ARG A 55 12.46 5.05 8.33
C ARG A 55 13.11 3.69 8.12
N ARG A 56 12.76 2.74 8.99
CA ARG A 56 13.10 1.34 8.76
C ARG A 56 12.30 0.82 7.54
N PRO A 57 12.91 -0.01 6.69
CA PRO A 57 12.19 -0.65 5.59
C PRO A 57 11.03 -1.49 6.12
N VAL A 58 9.93 -1.49 5.38
CA VAL A 58 8.72 -2.26 5.69
C VAL A 58 8.37 -3.14 4.51
N ASN A 59 8.18 -4.43 4.74
CA ASN A 59 7.72 -5.34 3.69
C ASN A 59 6.26 -5.03 3.34
N ALA A 60 5.86 -5.24 2.10
CA ALA A 60 4.52 -4.94 1.63
C ALA A 60 4.11 -5.87 0.49
N ASN A 61 2.80 -6.00 0.30
CA ASN A 61 2.23 -6.66 -0.86
C ASN A 61 1.59 -5.62 -1.77
N ARG A 62 1.84 -5.72 -3.08
CA ARG A 62 1.19 -4.84 -4.06
C ARG A 62 -0.22 -5.34 -4.34
N ILE A 63 -1.19 -4.44 -4.19
CA ILE A 63 -2.56 -4.66 -4.65
C ILE A 63 -2.61 -4.21 -6.11
N GLN A 64 -2.94 -5.14 -7.02
CA GLN A 64 -2.99 -4.89 -8.45
C GLN A 64 -4.30 -4.20 -8.85
N CYS A 65 -4.44 -2.92 -8.52
CA CYS A 65 -5.63 -2.14 -8.85
C CYS A 65 -5.85 -1.97 -10.36
N GLU A 66 -4.83 -2.20 -11.20
CA GLU A 66 -4.98 -2.27 -12.66
C GLU A 66 -5.83 -3.49 -13.11
N ARG A 67 -5.94 -4.53 -12.27
CA ARG A 67 -6.69 -5.76 -12.55
C ARG A 67 -8.11 -5.75 -11.96
N VAL A 68 -8.70 -4.59 -11.68
CA VAL A 68 -10.07 -4.47 -11.13
C VAL A 68 -11.12 -5.21 -11.99
N LYS A 69 -10.87 -5.37 -13.30
CA LYS A 69 -11.72 -6.14 -14.22
C LYS A 69 -11.55 -7.67 -14.10
N GLU A 70 -10.43 -8.16 -13.58
CA GLU A 70 -10.05 -9.58 -13.54
C GLU A 70 -10.18 -10.17 -12.12
N GLU A 71 -11.33 -9.97 -11.46
CA GLU A 71 -11.65 -10.62 -10.17
C GLU A 71 -10.76 -10.21 -8.97
N LEU A 72 -10.60 -8.91 -8.72
CA LEU A 72 -10.19 -8.51 -7.37
C LEU A 72 -11.26 -8.95 -6.37
N ASN A 73 -10.83 -9.57 -5.27
CA ASN A 73 -11.74 -9.84 -4.16
C ASN A 73 -12.38 -8.52 -3.65
N PRO A 74 -13.57 -8.56 -3.04
CA PRO A 74 -14.30 -7.35 -2.65
C PRO A 74 -13.49 -6.39 -1.75
N GLN A 75 -12.61 -6.93 -0.89
CA GLN A 75 -11.78 -6.12 0.00
C GLN A 75 -10.75 -5.29 -0.78
N ASN A 76 -10.06 -5.89 -1.74
CA ASN A 76 -9.09 -5.20 -2.59
C ASN A 76 -9.77 -4.21 -3.53
N ARG A 77 -10.98 -4.52 -4.04
CA ARG A 77 -11.77 -3.57 -4.83
C ARG A 77 -12.03 -2.27 -4.06
N ASN A 78 -12.54 -2.37 -2.82
CA ASN A 78 -12.80 -1.18 -1.98
C ASN A 78 -11.52 -0.40 -1.67
N ARG A 79 -10.41 -1.09 -1.40
CA ARG A 79 -9.10 -0.44 -1.17
C ARG A 79 -8.60 0.29 -2.42
N CYS A 80 -8.81 -0.27 -3.61
CA CYS A 80 -8.40 0.36 -4.87
C CYS A 80 -9.21 1.61 -5.22
N LEU A 81 -10.47 1.74 -4.76
CA LEU A 81 -11.24 2.98 -4.93
C LEU A 81 -10.57 4.20 -4.26
N LEU A 82 -9.72 3.97 -3.26
CA LEU A 82 -8.96 5.03 -2.59
C LEU A 82 -7.96 5.75 -3.52
N LEU A 83 -7.54 5.13 -4.63
CA LEU A 83 -6.68 5.77 -5.64
C LEU A 83 -7.45 6.80 -6.49
N GLY A 84 -8.77 6.72 -6.57
CA GLY A 84 -9.58 7.61 -7.41
C GLY A 84 -10.04 8.91 -6.73
N HIS A 85 -10.16 8.90 -5.39
CA HIS A 85 -10.71 10.03 -4.62
C HIS A 85 -9.70 11.11 -4.21
N SER A 86 -8.41 10.90 -4.47
CA SER A 86 -7.31 11.83 -4.19
C SER A 86 -7.16 12.93 -5.23
N VAL A 87 -7.80 12.82 -6.40
CA VAL A 87 -7.79 13.88 -7.44
C VAL A 87 -8.67 15.08 -7.04
N GLU A 88 -9.57 14.93 -6.05
CA GLU A 88 -10.46 16.01 -5.59
C GLU A 88 -9.90 16.82 -4.39
N LEU A 89 -8.76 16.43 -3.81
CA LEU A 89 -8.18 17.11 -2.63
C LEU A 89 -7.02 18.07 -2.94
N GLU A 90 -6.59 18.18 -4.20
CA GLU A 90 -5.57 19.17 -4.62
C GLU A 90 -6.17 20.44 -5.27
N ASN A 91 -7.50 20.56 -5.36
CA ASN A 91 -8.17 21.67 -6.04
C ASN A 91 -9.17 22.47 -5.17
N ASN A 92 -9.03 22.48 -3.84
CA ASN A 92 -9.75 23.40 -2.95
C ASN A 92 -8.78 24.22 -2.09
#